data_AF-A0A9P6T2F8-F1
#
_entry.id   AF-A0A9P6T2F8-F1
#
_cell.length_a   1.000
_cell.length_b   1.000
_cell.length_c   1.000
_cell.angle_alpha   90.00
_cell.angle_beta   90.00
_cell.angle_gamma   90.00
#
_symmetry.space_group_name_H-M   'P 1'
#
loop_
_entity.id
_entity.type
_entity.pdbx_description
1 polymer ?
#
loop_
_entity_poly.entity_id
_entity_poly.type
_entity_poly.pdbx_seq_one_letter_code
_entity_poly.pdbx_strand_id
1 'polypeptide(L)'
;MLNVPKDVREELKESYTIDYGRVMSDHVSPTDGTRKLLVGFQDPKAMVESVFIPMNGPRGTQCISSQVGCSLACTFCHTGTQKLLRNLTAGEIIGQYMIPAKDYGDLPLAKNAQRNVNNIVFMGQGEPFYNWR
;
A
#
# COMPACT_ATOMS: atom_id res chain seq x y z
N MET A 1 -10.48 -19.44 5.66
CA MET A 1 -10.51 -20.35 4.48
C MET A 1 -11.07 -21.69 4.93
N LEU A 2 -12.39 -21.88 4.89
CA LEU A 2 -13.02 -23.17 5.28
C LEU A 2 -13.22 -24.10 4.08
N ASN A 3 -13.07 -23.57 2.87
CA ASN A 3 -13.12 -24.25 1.58
C ASN A 3 -11.76 -24.82 1.13
N VAL A 4 -10.76 -24.84 2.02
CA VAL A 4 -9.41 -25.37 1.76
C VAL A 4 -9.17 -26.52 2.74
N PRO A 5 -8.66 -27.68 2.29
CA PRO A 5 -8.30 -28.82 3.14
C PRO A 5 -7.40 -28.43 4.33
N LYS A 6 -7.46 -29.19 5.42
CA LYS A 6 -6.76 -28.84 6.67
C LYS A 6 -5.25 -28.96 6.52
N ASP A 7 -4.79 -30.05 5.95
CA ASP A 7 -3.38 -30.34 5.60
C ASP A 7 -2.77 -29.20 4.76
N VAL A 8 -3.46 -28.77 3.70
CA VAL A 8 -2.98 -27.66 2.85
C VAL A 8 -2.91 -26.34 3.63
N ARG A 9 -3.87 -26.08 4.53
CA ARG A 9 -3.83 -24.88 5.38
C ARG A 9 -2.68 -24.89 6.36
N GLU A 10 -2.31 -26.06 6.89
CA GLU A 10 -1.18 -26.24 7.79
C GLU A 10 0.13 -26.01 7.03
N GLU A 11 0.31 -26.65 5.87
CA GLU A 11 1.49 -26.46 5.00
C GLU A 11 1.67 -24.99 4.59
N LEU A 12 0.59 -24.33 4.16
CA LEU A 12 0.63 -22.91 3.79
C LEU A 12 1.01 -22.01 4.97
N LYS A 13 0.55 -22.34 6.19
CA LYS A 13 0.85 -21.57 7.40
C LYS A 13 2.29 -21.75 7.85
N GLU A 14 2.88 -22.92 7.61
CA GLU A 14 4.29 -23.19 7.93
C GLU A 14 5.24 -22.50 6.94
N SER A 15 4.86 -22.44 5.66
CA SER A 15 5.75 -21.97 4.59
C SER A 15 5.56 -20.51 4.18
N TYR A 16 4.39 -19.93 4.42
CA TYR A 16 4.02 -18.60 3.92
C TYR A 16 3.38 -17.72 4.99
N THR A 17 3.57 -16.41 4.83
CA THR A 17 2.95 -15.38 5.66
C THR A 17 2.23 -14.36 4.79
N ILE A 18 1.08 -13.89 5.26
CA ILE A 18 0.41 -12.72 4.69
C ILE A 18 0.83 -11.51 5.52
N ASP A 19 1.71 -10.69 4.96
CA ASP A 19 2.17 -9.45 5.57
C ASP A 19 1.94 -8.29 4.60
N TYR A 20 1.06 -7.37 4.99
CA TYR A 20 0.76 -6.16 4.21
C TYR A 20 1.58 -4.95 4.68
N GLY A 21 2.45 -5.13 5.67
CA GLY A 21 3.05 -4.04 6.44
C GLY A 21 2.19 -3.63 7.63
N ARG A 22 2.73 -2.72 8.44
CA ARG A 22 2.13 -2.21 9.68
C ARG A 22 1.89 -0.72 9.56
N VAL A 23 0.69 -0.28 9.94
CA VAL A 23 0.39 1.16 10.00
C VAL A 23 1.09 1.74 11.22
N MET A 24 2.15 2.52 10.96
CA MET A 24 2.94 3.21 11.96
C MET A 24 2.33 4.55 12.36
N SER A 25 1.63 5.19 11.42
CA SER A 25 0.89 6.43 11.63
C SER A 25 -0.29 6.47 10.66
N ASP A 26 -1.39 7.05 11.11
CA ASP A 26 -2.63 7.22 10.34
C ASP A 26 -3.17 8.62 10.59
N HIS A 27 -3.28 9.40 9.52
CA HIS A 27 -3.79 10.76 9.57
C HIS A 27 -4.89 10.96 8.54
N VAL A 28 -6.08 11.31 9.01
CA VAL A 28 -7.21 11.68 8.16
C VAL A 28 -7.38 13.19 8.21
N SER A 29 -7.33 13.82 7.05
CA SER A 29 -7.61 15.24 6.89
C SER A 29 -9.08 15.51 7.24
N PRO A 30 -9.37 16.43 8.18
CA PRO A 30 -10.74 16.76 8.57
C PRO A 30 -11.48 17.56 7.48
N THR A 31 -10.75 18.11 6.50
CA THR A 31 -11.32 19.02 5.49
C THR A 31 -11.87 18.26 4.29
N ASP A 32 -11.17 17.24 3.81
CA ASP A 32 -11.48 16.54 2.57
C ASP A 32 -11.51 15.01 2.72
N GLY A 33 -11.20 14.49 3.92
CA GLY A 33 -11.16 13.06 4.17
C GLY A 33 -9.94 12.33 3.59
N THR A 34 -8.97 13.05 3.02
CA THR A 34 -7.71 12.44 2.55
C THR A 34 -7.03 11.72 3.72
N ARG A 35 -6.75 10.42 3.55
CA ARG A 35 -6.12 9.58 4.58
C ARG A 35 -4.70 9.25 4.18
N LYS A 36 -3.74 9.74 4.95
CA LYS A 36 -2.31 9.50 4.79
C LYS A 36 -1.85 8.46 5.81
N LEU A 37 -1.27 7.38 5.32
CA LEU A 37 -0.72 6.29 6.10
C LEU A 37 0.81 6.29 6.01
N LEU A 38 1.47 6.07 7.13
CA LEU A 38 2.86 5.63 7.17
C LEU A 38 2.87 4.12 7.37
N VAL A 39 3.32 3.38 6.37
CA VAL A 39 3.37 1.92 6.39
C VAL A 39 4.80 1.47 6.60
N GLY A 40 5.05 0.74 7.68
CA GLY A 40 6.34 0.12 7.99
C GLY A 40 6.36 -1.36 7.60
N PHE A 41 7.53 -1.82 7.15
CA PHE A 41 7.76 -3.22 6.79
C PHE A 41 8.68 -3.91 7.81
N GLN A 42 9.11 -5.14 7.51
CA GLN A 42 9.94 -5.94 8.42
C GLN A 42 11.28 -5.25 8.79
N ASP A 43 11.84 -4.48 7.86
CA ASP A 43 12.99 -3.62 8.13
C ASP A 43 12.53 -2.32 8.84
N PRO A 44 13.01 -2.02 10.06
CA PRO A 44 12.63 -0.82 10.81
C PRO A 44 12.84 0.52 10.08
N LYS A 45 13.77 0.56 9.11
CA LYS A 45 14.05 1.76 8.31
C LYS A 45 13.22 1.81 7.02
N ALA A 46 12.56 0.71 6.66
CA ALA A 46 11.72 0.62 5.47
C ALA A 46 10.29 1.06 5.82
N MET A 47 10.04 2.36 5.67
CA MET A 47 8.71 2.94 5.80
C MET A 47 8.38 3.72 4.55
N VAL A 48 7.13 3.62 4.11
CA VAL A 48 6.62 4.40 2.99
C VAL A 48 5.29 5.07 3.30
N GLU A 49 5.05 6.17 2.60
CA GLU A 49 3.75 6.84 2.61
C GLU A 49 2.80 6.17 1.61
N SER A 50 1.55 5.99 2.03
CA SER A 50 0.44 5.53 1.19
C SER A 50 -0.75 6.45 1.45
N VAL A 51 -1.35 7.01 0.40
CA VAL A 51 -2.38 8.05 0.55
C VAL A 51 -3.65 7.64 -0.17
N PHE A 52 -4.74 7.52 0.58
CA PHE A 52 -6.08 7.39 0.01
C PHE A 52 -6.70 8.78 -0.14
N ILE A 53 -7.16 9.08 -1.35
CA ILE A 53 -7.78 10.35 -1.72
C ILE A 53 -9.23 10.07 -2.12
N PRO A 54 -10.21 10.40 -1.26
CA PRO A 54 -11.61 10.35 -1.67
C PRO A 54 -11.86 11.42 -2.72
N MET A 55 -12.63 11.09 -3.76
CA MET A 55 -13.05 12.05 -4.77
C MET A 55 -14.57 12.19 -4.76
N ASN A 56 -15.08 13.20 -5.48
CA ASN A 56 -16.51 13.36 -5.65
C ASN A 56 -17.12 12.14 -6.38
N GLY A 57 -18.25 11.67 -5.86
CA GLY A 57 -18.92 10.48 -6.38
C GLY A 57 -18.25 9.19 -5.90
N PRO A 58 -18.29 8.11 -6.70
CA PRO A 58 -17.83 6.81 -6.23
C PRO A 58 -16.31 6.62 -6.26
N ARG A 59 -15.53 7.60 -6.74
CA ARG A 59 -14.11 7.40 -7.02
C ARG A 59 -13.27 7.59 -5.77
N GLY A 60 -12.37 6.64 -5.51
CA GLY A 60 -11.33 6.76 -4.49
C GLY A 60 -9.99 6.32 -5.07
N THR A 61 -8.99 7.21 -4.97
CA THR A 61 -7.65 6.99 -5.54
C THR A 61 -6.67 6.61 -4.44
N GLN A 62 -6.00 5.47 -4.61
CA GLN A 62 -4.86 5.09 -3.80
C GLN A 62 -3.56 5.52 -4.48
N CYS A 63 -2.81 6.40 -3.82
CA CYS A 63 -1.44 6.69 -4.15
C CYS A 63 -0.51 5.71 -3.42
N ILE A 64 0.28 4.97 -4.18
CA ILE A 64 1.22 3.97 -3.65
C ILE A 64 2.66 4.30 -4.03
N SER A 65 3.55 3.91 -3.13
CA SER A 65 5.01 3.98 -3.27
C SER A 65 5.56 2.72 -3.94
N SER A 66 6.65 2.88 -4.68
CA SER A 66 7.38 1.80 -5.36
C SER A 66 8.74 1.50 -4.72
N GLN A 67 9.32 2.44 -3.98
CA GLN A 67 10.64 2.30 -3.34
C GLN A 67 10.64 3.00 -1.97
N VAL A 68 11.62 2.65 -1.13
CA VAL A 68 11.93 3.41 0.09
C VAL A 68 13.02 4.43 -0.25
N GLY A 69 12.64 5.72 -0.34
CA GLY A 69 13.49 6.76 -0.91
C GLY A 69 13.48 6.77 -2.45
N CYS A 70 14.32 7.59 -3.08
CA CYS A 70 14.42 7.67 -4.54
C CYS A 70 15.82 8.11 -4.97
N SER A 71 16.36 7.55 -6.05
CA SER A 71 17.71 7.87 -6.54
C SER A 71 17.76 9.03 -7.55
N LEU A 72 16.61 9.49 -8.07
CA LEU A 72 16.56 10.49 -9.14
C LEU A 72 16.91 11.92 -8.69
N ALA A 73 16.91 12.19 -7.38
CA ALA A 73 17.32 13.48 -6.80
C ALA A 73 16.63 14.71 -7.43
N CYS A 74 15.35 14.58 -7.83
CA CYS A 74 14.56 15.68 -8.36
C CYS A 74 14.51 16.85 -7.34
N THR A 75 14.90 18.05 -7.75
CA THR A 75 15.14 19.20 -6.86
C THR A 75 13.90 19.70 -6.11
N PHE A 76 12.71 19.40 -6.60
CA PHE A 76 11.42 19.78 -6.01
C PHE A 76 10.80 18.66 -5.15
N CYS A 77 11.37 17.45 -5.15
CA CYS A 77 10.78 16.28 -4.51
C CYS A 77 11.41 16.05 -3.13
N HIS A 78 10.61 16.01 -2.07
CA HIS A 78 11.14 15.72 -0.73
C HIS A 78 11.79 14.33 -0.67
N THR A 79 11.20 13.31 -1.32
CA THR A 79 11.78 11.96 -1.44
C THR A 79 13.11 11.97 -2.20
N GLY A 80 13.30 12.90 -3.13
CA GLY A 80 14.57 13.09 -3.84
C GLY A 80 15.72 13.57 -2.94
N THR A 81 15.42 14.14 -1.76
CA THR A 81 16.44 14.49 -0.76
C THR A 81 16.85 13.29 0.11
N GLN A 82 16.07 12.21 0.08
CA GLN A 82 16.32 10.98 0.82
C GLN A 82 17.11 10.01 -0.06
N LYS A 83 18.15 9.38 0.51
CA LYS A 83 18.87 8.32 -0.21
C LYS A 83 17.93 7.14 -0.48
N LEU A 84 18.00 6.56 -1.67
CA LEU A 84 17.36 5.29 -1.97
C LEU A 84 17.89 4.21 -1.01
N LEU A 85 16.99 3.60 -0.23
CA LEU A 85 17.32 2.48 0.64
C LEU A 85 17.21 1.16 -0.13
N ARG A 86 16.03 0.90 -0.72
CA ARG A 86 15.75 -0.30 -1.53
C ARG A 86 14.44 -0.18 -2.31
N ASN A 87 14.27 -1.10 -3.25
CA ASN A 87 13.00 -1.38 -3.89
C ASN A 87 12.03 -2.05 -2.91
N LEU A 88 10.74 -1.77 -3.09
CA LEU A 88 9.67 -2.54 -2.43
C LEU A 88 9.46 -3.85 -3.19
N THR A 89 9.13 -4.91 -2.46
CA THR A 89 8.65 -6.15 -3.06
C THR A 89 7.22 -5.99 -3.56
N ALA A 90 6.76 -6.86 -4.47
CA ALA A 90 5.37 -6.86 -4.92
C ALA A 90 4.36 -6.96 -3.75
N GLY A 91 4.70 -7.73 -2.72
CA GLY A 91 3.88 -7.87 -1.49
C GLY A 91 3.76 -6.55 -0.71
N GLU A 92 4.84 -5.79 -0.62
CA GLU A 92 4.86 -4.48 0.04
C GLU A 92 4.13 -3.40 -0.78
N ILE A 93 4.21 -3.47 -2.11
CA ILE A 93 3.46 -2.58 -3.01
C ILE A 93 1.95 -2.86 -2.88
N ILE A 94 1.52 -4.12 -3.01
CA ILE A 94 0.09 -4.46 -2.89
C ILE A 94 -0.42 -4.26 -1.46
N GLY A 95 0.41 -4.44 -0.44
CA GLY A 95 0.07 -4.20 0.96
C GLY A 95 -0.47 -2.79 1.22
N GLN A 96 0.11 -1.79 0.54
CA GLN A 96 -0.33 -0.40 0.61
C GLN A 96 -1.78 -0.19 0.10
N TYR A 97 -2.26 -1.02 -0.82
CA TYR A 97 -3.65 -1.05 -1.27
C TYR A 97 -4.52 -1.89 -0.33
N MET A 98 -4.02 -3.05 0.12
CA MET A 98 -4.78 -4.01 0.92
C MET A 98 -5.20 -3.44 2.27
N ILE A 99 -4.38 -2.60 2.90
CA ILE A 99 -4.70 -1.94 4.18
C ILE A 99 -5.97 -1.08 4.05
N PRO A 100 -6.00 0.00 3.24
CA PRO A 100 -7.19 0.84 3.11
C PRO A 100 -8.37 0.09 2.48
N ALA A 101 -8.14 -0.80 1.51
CA ALA A 101 -9.22 -1.58 0.90
C ALA A 101 -9.96 -2.44 1.95
N LYS A 102 -9.22 -3.05 2.89
CA LYS A 102 -9.83 -3.79 4.01
C LYS A 102 -10.61 -2.85 4.94
N ASP A 103 -10.04 -1.71 5.30
CA ASP A 103 -10.68 -0.75 6.21
C ASP A 103 -11.98 -0.16 5.62
N TYR A 104 -12.03 0.04 4.30
CA TYR A 104 -13.22 0.53 3.60
C TYR A 104 -14.20 -0.58 3.21
N GLY A 105 -13.97 -1.83 3.64
CA GLY A 105 -14.88 -2.93 3.38
C GLY A 105 -14.91 -3.42 1.93
N ASP A 106 -13.86 -3.11 1.15
CA ASP A 106 -13.73 -3.59 -0.23
C ASP A 106 -13.37 -5.08 -0.30
N LEU A 107 -13.11 -5.76 0.84
CA LEU A 107 -12.63 -7.13 0.91
C LEU A 107 -13.39 -7.98 1.95
N PRO A 108 -14.00 -9.13 1.59
CA PRO A 108 -14.22 -9.63 0.22
C PRO A 108 -15.34 -8.86 -0.49
N LEU A 109 -15.22 -8.70 -1.81
CA LEU A 109 -16.25 -8.00 -2.59
C LEU A 109 -17.55 -8.80 -2.58
N ALA A 110 -18.59 -8.20 -2.02
CA ALA A 110 -19.94 -8.67 -2.27
C ALA A 110 -20.26 -8.53 -3.76
N LYS A 111 -21.10 -9.44 -4.26
CA LYS A 111 -21.55 -9.44 -5.66
C LYS A 111 -22.22 -8.08 -5.95
N ASN A 112 -21.74 -7.35 -6.97
CA ASN A 112 -22.18 -6.00 -7.34
C ASN A 112 -21.82 -4.86 -6.36
N ALA A 113 -20.96 -5.09 -5.37
CA ALA A 113 -20.46 -4.00 -4.52
C ALA A 113 -19.51 -3.09 -5.30
N GLN A 114 -19.69 -1.79 -5.13
CA GLN A 114 -18.77 -0.79 -5.63
C GLN A 114 -17.59 -0.66 -4.67
N ARG A 115 -16.37 -0.69 -5.22
CA ARG A 115 -15.15 -0.45 -4.44
C ARG A 115 -15.01 1.03 -4.11
N ASN A 116 -14.65 1.31 -2.86
CA ASN A 116 -14.20 2.64 -2.45
C ASN A 116 -12.83 2.94 -3.06
N VAL A 117 -11.90 1.97 -3.00
CA VAL A 117 -10.58 2.08 -3.63
C VAL A 117 -10.64 1.48 -5.03
N ASN A 118 -10.88 2.33 -6.03
CA ASN A 118 -11.11 1.92 -7.41
C ASN A 118 -10.15 2.55 -8.43
N ASN A 119 -9.21 3.37 -8.00
CA ASN A 119 -8.14 3.91 -8.81
C ASN A 119 -6.80 3.78 -8.07
N ILE A 120 -5.73 3.41 -8.77
CA ILE A 120 -4.39 3.29 -8.18
C ILE A 120 -3.42 4.11 -9.01
N VAL A 121 -2.56 4.88 -8.35
CA VAL A 121 -1.50 5.67 -8.98
C VAL A 121 -0.16 5.42 -8.30
N PHE A 122 0.89 5.21 -9.10
CA PHE A 122 2.27 5.12 -8.63
C PHE A 122 2.89 6.52 -8.56
N MET A 123 2.47 7.29 -7.56
CA MET A 123 2.92 8.67 -7.34
C MET A 123 3.38 8.91 -5.89
N GLY A 124 3.63 7.84 -5.16
CA GLY A 124 4.24 7.89 -3.83
C GLY A 124 5.76 8.04 -3.91
N GLN A 125 6.45 7.38 -2.98
CA GLN A 125 7.91 7.37 -2.95
C GLN A 125 8.49 6.40 -3.99
N GLY A 126 9.54 6.83 -4.69
CA GLY A 126 10.31 6.02 -5.62
C GLY A 126 9.99 6.23 -7.09
N GLU A 127 10.89 5.76 -7.95
CA GLU A 127 10.75 5.72 -9.40
C GLU A 127 10.22 4.33 -9.83
N PRO A 128 8.95 4.20 -10.26
CA PRO A 128 8.36 2.90 -10.58
C PRO A 128 9.12 2.13 -11.67
N PHE A 129 9.67 2.81 -12.68
CA PHE A 129 10.42 2.11 -13.73
C PHE A 129 11.77 1.57 -13.25
N TYR A 130 12.29 2.06 -12.13
CA TYR A 130 13.49 1.51 -11.48
C TYR A 130 13.14 0.37 -10.50
N ASN A 131 11.85 0.03 -10.38
CA ASN A 131 11.33 -1.14 -9.69
C ASN A 131 10.30 -1.90 -10.55
N TRP A 132 10.66 -2.20 -11.81
CA TRP A 132 9.73 -2.79 -12.78
C TRP A 132 9.53 -4.31 -12.63
N ARG A 133 10.41 -5.00 -11.91
CA ARG A 133 10.38 -6.46 -11.69
C ARG A 133 9.53 -6.81 -10.48
#